data_AF-A0A535RG35-F1
#
_entry.id   AF-A0A535RG35-F1
#
_cell.length_a   1.000
_cell.length_b   1.000
_cell.length_c   1.000
_cell.angle_alpha   90.00
_cell.angle_beta   90.00
_cell.angle_gamma   90.00
#
_symmetry.space_group_name_H-M   'P 1'
#
loop_
_entity.id
_entity.type
_entity.pdbx_description
1 polymer ?
#
loop_
_entity_poly.entity_id
_entity_poly.type
_entity_poly.pdbx_seq_one_letter_code
_entity_poly.pdbx_strand_id
1 'polypeptide(L)'
;MQHESEQDTWKRMAGEAAADYIENGMVIGIGTGSTAAYMMMALARRLHEGLTIIGAVPTSQATEQLASSLGIPLTNLDTYPELDLAIDGADEIDDQLRLIKGGGGALLREKIVAASSRRFIVIGDTTKLVSRLGQTAALPVETVSFGVTPVRRQLEAMGAIVQLRQREGRVFQTDNCNVILDCFFAQGIEDPERLDASIRGIVGAVETGLFLQMTERAIIGGERGLQILSK
;
A
#
# COMPACT_ATOMS: atom_id res chain seq x y z
N MET A 1 2.93 -14.95 -25.63
CA MET A 1 1.92 -14.19 -24.87
C MET A 1 1.72 -14.94 -23.56
N GLN A 2 2.19 -14.40 -22.44
CA GLN A 2 1.84 -14.97 -21.14
C GLN A 2 0.32 -14.82 -20.98
N HIS A 3 -0.35 -15.92 -20.60
CA HIS A 3 -1.79 -15.89 -20.33
C HIS A 3 -2.01 -15.00 -19.10
N GLU A 4 -2.75 -13.90 -19.27
CA GLU A 4 -3.20 -13.06 -18.15
C GLU A 4 -4.08 -13.91 -17.24
N SER A 5 -3.78 -13.92 -15.94
CA SER A 5 -4.58 -14.69 -14.98
C SER A 5 -5.92 -13.98 -14.71
N GLU A 6 -6.88 -14.71 -14.15
CA GLU A 6 -8.15 -14.12 -13.70
C GLU A 6 -7.90 -13.03 -12.66
N GLN A 7 -6.96 -13.26 -11.74
CA GLN A 7 -6.59 -12.28 -10.73
C GLN A 7 -6.00 -11.00 -11.37
N ASP A 8 -5.17 -11.14 -12.40
CA ASP A 8 -4.62 -9.99 -13.13
C ASP A 8 -5.71 -9.20 -13.84
N THR A 9 -6.73 -9.88 -14.38
CA THR A 9 -7.92 -9.23 -14.94
C THR A 9 -8.66 -8.40 -13.89
N TRP A 10 -8.86 -8.93 -12.69
CA TRP A 10 -9.52 -8.22 -11.59
C TRP A 10 -8.70 -7.01 -11.12
N LYS A 11 -7.38 -7.17 -10.99
CA LYS A 11 -6.48 -6.07 -10.66
C LYS A 11 -6.51 -4.97 -11.73
N ARG A 12 -6.53 -5.35 -13.01
CA ARG A 12 -6.66 -4.40 -14.12
C ARG A 12 -7.96 -3.62 -14.04
N MET A 13 -9.09 -4.31 -13.86
CA MET A 13 -10.40 -3.66 -13.73
C MET A 13 -10.41 -2.62 -12.61
N ALA A 14 -9.91 -2.99 -11.42
CA ALA A 14 -9.84 -2.08 -10.28
C ALA A 14 -8.91 -0.88 -10.56
N GLY A 15 -7.74 -1.13 -11.15
CA GLY A 15 -6.78 -0.08 -11.48
C GLY A 15 -7.30 0.90 -12.53
N GLU A 16 -7.95 0.41 -13.59
CA GLU A 16 -8.57 1.23 -14.63
C GLU A 16 -9.69 2.10 -14.07
N ALA A 17 -10.60 1.52 -13.27
CA ALA A 17 -11.68 2.26 -12.65
C ALA A 17 -11.20 3.30 -11.63
N ALA A 18 -10.09 3.03 -10.93
CA ALA A 18 -9.51 4.01 -10.01
C ALA A 18 -8.86 5.18 -10.73
N ALA A 19 -8.30 4.96 -11.93
CA ALA A 19 -7.71 6.03 -12.72
C ALA A 19 -8.74 7.11 -13.03
N ASP A 20 -10.03 6.78 -13.20
CA ASP A 20 -11.10 7.75 -13.50
C ASP A 20 -11.33 8.80 -12.41
N TYR A 21 -10.86 8.57 -11.18
CA TYR A 21 -10.94 9.54 -10.08
C TYR A 21 -9.87 10.63 -10.16
N ILE A 22 -8.92 10.52 -11.09
CA ILE A 22 -7.88 11.52 -11.32
C ILE A 22 -8.43 12.57 -12.29
N GLU A 23 -8.43 13.81 -11.85
CA GLU A 23 -8.97 14.96 -12.59
C GLU A 23 -7.86 15.95 -13.00
N ASN A 24 -8.22 16.89 -13.87
CA ASN A 24 -7.27 17.90 -14.33
C ASN A 24 -6.75 18.76 -13.16
N GLY A 25 -5.45 19.02 -13.17
CA GLY A 25 -4.79 19.89 -12.19
C GLY A 25 -4.53 19.23 -10.84
N MET A 26 -4.81 17.94 -10.65
CA MET A 26 -4.50 17.27 -9.39
C MET A 26 -3.00 17.05 -9.19
N VAL A 27 -2.57 17.07 -7.92
CA VAL A 27 -1.34 16.42 -7.46
C VAL A 27 -1.73 15.10 -6.81
N ILE A 28 -1.14 13.98 -7.26
CA ILE A 28 -1.57 12.65 -6.84
C ILE A 28 -0.46 11.84 -6.18
N GLY A 29 -0.82 11.00 -5.21
CA GLY A 29 0.01 9.92 -4.72
C GLY A 29 -0.22 8.65 -5.53
N ILE A 30 0.85 8.03 -6.03
CA ILE A 30 0.77 6.77 -6.79
C ILE A 30 1.43 5.63 -6.02
N GLY A 31 0.63 4.59 -5.79
CA GLY A 31 0.96 3.44 -4.98
C GLY A 31 1.99 2.47 -5.53
N THR A 32 2.22 1.38 -4.81
CA THR A 32 3.19 0.33 -5.16
C THR A 32 2.50 -1.02 -5.38
N GLY A 33 3.04 -1.83 -6.30
CA GLY A 33 2.59 -3.20 -6.54
C GLY A 33 1.82 -3.40 -7.85
N SER A 34 1.44 -4.64 -8.13
CA SER A 34 0.89 -5.04 -9.44
C SER A 34 -0.44 -4.35 -9.78
N THR A 35 -1.32 -4.15 -8.79
CA THR A 35 -2.60 -3.46 -9.02
C THR A 35 -2.38 -1.96 -9.31
N ALA A 36 -1.45 -1.32 -8.59
CA ALA A 36 -1.05 0.06 -8.85
C ALA A 36 -0.41 0.23 -10.24
N ALA A 37 0.31 -0.79 -10.73
CA ALA A 37 0.86 -0.78 -12.09
C ALA A 37 -0.23 -0.66 -13.17
N TYR A 38 -1.34 -1.39 -13.04
CA TYR A 38 -2.47 -1.26 -13.96
C TYR A 38 -3.12 0.12 -13.90
N MET A 39 -3.27 0.69 -12.70
CA MET A 39 -3.75 2.07 -12.53
C MET A 39 -2.83 3.08 -13.23
N MET A 40 -1.51 2.94 -13.08
CA MET A 40 -0.54 3.83 -13.75
C MET A 40 -0.58 3.68 -15.28
N MET A 41 -0.75 2.46 -15.81
CA MET A 41 -0.93 2.27 -17.25
C MET A 41 -2.21 2.96 -17.75
N ALA A 42 -3.30 2.88 -16.99
CA ALA A 42 -4.56 3.56 -17.32
C ALA A 42 -4.41 5.09 -17.25
N LEU A 43 -3.76 5.61 -16.20
CA LEU A 43 -3.42 7.04 -16.08
C LEU A 43 -2.58 7.52 -17.26
N ALA A 44 -1.54 6.78 -17.64
CA ALA A 44 -0.69 7.13 -18.76
C ALA A 44 -1.50 7.26 -20.06
N ARG A 45 -2.45 6.35 -20.32
CA ARG A 45 -3.37 6.48 -21.47
C ARG A 45 -4.20 7.75 -21.39
N ARG A 46 -4.80 8.05 -20.23
CA ARG A 46 -5.61 9.26 -20.02
C ARG A 46 -4.79 10.55 -20.23
N LEU A 47 -3.51 10.56 -19.81
CA LEU A 47 -2.60 11.68 -20.07
C LEU A 47 -2.36 11.88 -21.57
N HIS A 48 -2.18 10.80 -22.33
CA HIS A 48 -2.06 10.87 -23.80
C HIS A 48 -3.35 11.36 -24.47
N GLU A 49 -4.51 11.10 -23.87
CA GLU A 49 -5.83 11.53 -24.34
C GLU A 49 -6.19 12.97 -23.92
N GLY A 50 -5.32 13.66 -23.17
CA GLY A 50 -5.46 15.08 -22.86
C GLY A 50 -5.76 15.41 -21.39
N LEU A 51 -5.77 14.41 -20.49
CA LEU A 51 -5.72 14.68 -19.05
C LEU A 51 -4.40 15.39 -18.71
N THR A 52 -4.47 16.38 -17.82
CA THR A 52 -3.29 17.10 -17.32
C THR A 52 -3.26 17.04 -15.80
N ILE A 53 -2.21 16.50 -15.21
CA ILE A 53 -1.96 16.56 -13.76
C ILE A 53 -0.78 17.47 -13.48
N ILE A 54 -0.72 18.03 -12.28
CA ILE A 54 0.44 18.83 -11.85
C ILE A 54 1.65 17.92 -11.64
N GLY A 55 1.45 16.76 -11.02
CA GLY A 55 2.49 15.76 -10.82
C GLY A 55 2.03 14.61 -9.94
N ALA A 56 2.79 13.51 -9.99
CA ALA A 56 2.59 12.32 -9.18
C ALA A 56 3.75 12.11 -8.20
N VAL A 57 3.43 11.78 -6.95
CA VAL A 57 4.36 11.43 -5.88
C VAL A 57 4.38 9.90 -5.74
N PRO A 58 5.50 9.23 -6.07
CA PRO A 58 5.60 7.77 -5.98
C PRO A 58 5.84 7.28 -4.55
N THR A 59 5.21 6.15 -4.19
CA THR A 59 5.40 5.53 -2.87
C THR A 59 6.60 4.59 -2.78
N SER A 60 7.31 4.33 -3.88
CA SER A 60 8.55 3.55 -3.89
C SER A 60 9.45 3.93 -5.07
N GLN A 61 10.73 3.55 -5.01
CA GLN A 61 11.65 3.69 -6.14
C GLN A 61 11.17 2.89 -7.36
N ALA A 62 10.56 1.72 -7.15
CA ALA A 62 10.01 0.90 -8.23
C ALA A 62 8.83 1.61 -8.92
N THR A 63 7.94 2.23 -8.14
CA THR A 63 6.84 3.03 -8.67
C THR A 63 7.35 4.26 -9.42
N GLU A 64 8.36 4.96 -8.89
CA GLU A 64 8.99 6.11 -9.55
C GLU A 64 9.53 5.74 -10.94
N GLN A 65 10.27 4.64 -11.02
CA GLN A 65 10.82 4.13 -12.28
C GLN A 65 9.73 3.78 -13.28
N LEU A 66 8.69 3.06 -12.85
CA LEU A 66 7.58 2.69 -13.71
C LEU A 66 6.83 3.94 -14.21
N ALA A 67 6.50 4.86 -13.33
CA ALA A 67 5.80 6.09 -13.67
C ALA A 67 6.61 6.95 -14.66
N SER A 68 7.91 7.09 -14.44
CA SER A 68 8.81 7.77 -15.37
C SER A 68 8.84 7.10 -16.74
N SER A 69 8.88 5.76 -16.78
CA SER A 69 8.88 5.01 -18.05
C SER A 69 7.58 5.14 -18.85
N LEU A 70 6.48 5.44 -18.16
CA LEU A 70 5.16 5.67 -18.75
C LEU A 70 4.92 7.14 -19.13
N GLY A 71 5.88 8.03 -18.86
CA GLY A 71 5.76 9.47 -19.13
C GLY A 71 4.83 10.21 -18.17
N ILE A 72 4.57 9.65 -16.98
CA ILE A 72 3.76 10.33 -15.94
C ILE A 72 4.62 11.46 -15.33
N PRO A 73 4.14 12.71 -15.29
CA PRO A 73 4.85 13.81 -14.64
C PRO A 73 5.07 13.51 -13.16
N LEU A 74 6.31 13.57 -12.70
CA LEU A 74 6.68 13.30 -11.31
C LEU A 74 6.89 14.59 -10.52
N THR A 75 6.60 14.52 -9.22
CA THR A 75 6.87 15.57 -8.24
C THR A 75 7.17 14.95 -6.87
N ASN A 76 7.31 15.75 -5.83
CA ASN A 76 7.59 15.28 -4.47
C ASN A 76 6.84 16.09 -3.40
N LEU A 77 6.87 15.57 -2.16
CA LEU A 77 6.20 16.17 -1.02
C LEU A 77 6.85 17.47 -0.54
N ASP A 78 8.14 17.70 -0.83
CA ASP A 78 8.80 18.97 -0.50
C ASP A 78 8.27 20.12 -1.37
N THR A 79 7.86 19.81 -2.60
CA THR A 79 7.27 20.77 -3.54
C THR A 79 5.77 20.89 -3.35
N TYR A 80 5.08 19.76 -3.15
CA TYR A 80 3.64 19.70 -2.90
C TYR A 80 3.35 18.86 -1.65
N PRO A 81 3.29 19.49 -0.46
CA PRO A 81 3.14 18.76 0.81
C PRO A 81 1.72 18.23 1.04
N GLU A 82 0.72 18.75 0.32
CA GLU A 82 -0.66 18.28 0.32
C GLU A 82 -1.04 17.78 -1.08
N LEU A 83 -1.58 16.56 -1.13
CA LEU A 83 -2.01 15.89 -2.36
C LEU A 83 -3.54 15.83 -2.40
N ASP A 84 -4.12 15.86 -3.60
CA ASP A 84 -5.56 15.78 -3.78
C ASP A 84 -6.08 14.35 -3.59
N LEU A 85 -5.30 13.38 -4.06
CA LEU A 85 -5.69 11.96 -4.08
C LEU A 85 -4.47 11.05 -4.03
N ALA A 86 -4.47 10.06 -3.15
CA ALA A 86 -3.60 8.89 -3.26
C ALA A 86 -4.41 7.68 -3.73
N ILE A 87 -3.83 6.89 -4.64
CA ILE A 87 -4.36 5.59 -5.05
C ILE A 87 -3.29 4.51 -4.82
N ASP A 88 -3.62 3.48 -4.04
CA ASP A 88 -2.67 2.41 -3.74
C ASP A 88 -3.33 1.04 -3.51
N GLY A 89 -2.55 -0.03 -3.61
CA GLY A 89 -2.98 -1.39 -3.30
C GLY A 89 -3.04 -1.69 -1.80
N ALA A 90 -3.60 -2.84 -1.46
CA ALA A 90 -3.55 -3.41 -0.11
C ALA A 90 -3.22 -4.91 -0.14
N ASP A 91 -2.65 -5.41 0.95
CA ASP A 91 -2.44 -6.83 1.20
C ASP A 91 -3.71 -7.47 1.78
N GLU A 92 -4.38 -6.75 2.69
CA GLU A 92 -5.70 -7.09 3.22
C GLU A 92 -6.55 -5.84 3.43
N ILE A 93 -7.87 -6.00 3.33
CA ILE A 93 -8.89 -4.98 3.51
C ILE A 93 -10.02 -5.60 4.32
N ASP A 94 -10.36 -5.02 5.47
CA ASP A 94 -11.51 -5.46 6.25
C ASP A 94 -12.79 -4.66 5.97
N ASP A 95 -13.88 -5.05 6.63
CA ASP A 95 -15.21 -4.45 6.48
C ASP A 95 -15.29 -2.98 6.93
N GLN A 96 -14.33 -2.51 7.73
CA GLN A 96 -14.21 -1.13 8.19
C GLN A 96 -13.24 -0.30 7.33
N LEU A 97 -12.77 -0.86 6.21
CA LEU A 97 -11.75 -0.29 5.34
C LEU A 97 -10.42 0.02 6.05
N ARG A 98 -10.12 -0.75 7.12
CA ARG A 98 -8.79 -0.84 7.70
C ARG A 98 -7.97 -1.79 6.83
N LEU A 99 -6.68 -1.53 6.71
CA LEU A 99 -5.83 -2.27 5.77
C LEU A 99 -4.61 -2.85 6.47
N ILE A 100 -4.15 -3.99 5.94
CA ILE A 100 -2.72 -4.34 5.97
C ILE A 100 -2.10 -3.96 4.62
N LYS A 101 -0.98 -3.25 4.68
CA LYS A 101 -0.13 -2.88 3.54
C LYS A 101 1.34 -3.18 3.86
N GLY A 102 2.19 -3.09 2.85
CA GLY A 102 3.63 -3.24 3.01
C GLY A 102 4.21 -4.60 2.60
N GLY A 103 3.43 -5.52 2.04
CA GLY A 103 3.93 -6.76 1.45
C GLY A 103 5.00 -6.51 0.38
N GLY A 104 4.85 -5.41 -0.37
CA GLY A 104 5.83 -4.90 -1.32
C GLY A 104 7.10 -4.29 -0.70
N GLY A 105 7.05 -3.89 0.58
CA GLY A 105 8.19 -3.34 1.32
C GLY A 105 8.30 -1.82 1.34
N ALA A 106 7.27 -1.10 0.88
CA ALA A 106 7.24 0.35 0.78
C ALA A 106 6.34 1.04 1.83
N LEU A 107 5.94 0.32 2.88
CA LEU A 107 4.87 0.74 3.81
C LEU A 107 5.02 2.15 4.39
N LEU A 108 6.24 2.57 4.73
CA LEU A 108 6.48 3.89 5.32
C LEU A 108 6.18 4.99 4.31
N ARG A 109 6.70 4.88 3.09
CA ARG A 109 6.46 5.87 2.04
C ARG A 109 5.00 5.84 1.58
N GLU A 110 4.41 4.66 1.47
CA GLU A 110 2.97 4.49 1.21
C GLU A 110 2.13 5.24 2.26
N LYS A 111 2.45 5.08 3.55
CA LYS A 111 1.70 5.71 4.64
C LYS A 111 1.89 7.23 4.68
N ILE A 112 3.11 7.72 4.45
CA ILE A 112 3.38 9.16 4.34
C ILE A 112 2.55 9.77 3.21
N VAL A 113 2.58 9.20 2.01
CA VAL A 113 1.83 9.72 0.86
C VAL A 113 0.31 9.65 1.09
N ALA A 114 -0.19 8.57 1.69
CA ALA A 114 -1.60 8.46 2.04
C ALA A 114 -2.01 9.50 3.10
N ALA A 115 -1.18 9.73 4.12
CA ALA A 115 -1.43 10.73 5.17
C ALA A 115 -1.36 12.18 4.65
N SER A 116 -0.56 12.43 3.62
CA SER A 116 -0.46 13.72 2.95
C SER A 116 -1.56 13.95 1.89
N SER A 117 -2.49 13.02 1.73
CA SER A 117 -3.56 13.10 0.73
C SER A 117 -4.90 13.45 1.35
N ARG A 118 -5.67 14.34 0.71
CA ARG A 118 -7.05 14.66 1.10
C ARG A 118 -7.99 13.46 0.98
N ARG A 119 -7.72 12.62 -0.01
CA ARG A 119 -8.49 11.43 -0.35
C ARG A 119 -7.55 10.25 -0.52
N PHE A 120 -7.95 9.08 -0.01
CA PHE A 120 -7.20 7.86 -0.20
C PHE A 120 -8.12 6.75 -0.71
N ILE A 121 -7.86 6.32 -1.94
CA ILE A 121 -8.57 5.23 -2.62
C ILE A 121 -7.67 4.00 -2.63
N VAL A 122 -8.22 2.89 -2.15
CA VAL A 122 -7.56 1.59 -2.18
C VAL A 122 -8.06 0.79 -3.37
N ILE A 123 -7.14 0.11 -4.06
CA ILE A 123 -7.47 -0.78 -5.18
C ILE A 123 -7.03 -2.21 -4.89
N GLY A 124 -7.83 -3.17 -5.29
CA GLY A 124 -7.50 -4.57 -5.07
C GLY A 124 -8.39 -5.51 -5.85
N ASP A 125 -8.16 -6.80 -5.64
CA ASP A 125 -9.05 -7.85 -6.09
C ASP A 125 -9.74 -8.52 -4.89
N THR A 126 -10.78 -9.31 -5.14
CA THR A 126 -11.60 -9.93 -4.08
C THR A 126 -10.81 -10.77 -3.09
N THR A 127 -9.62 -11.28 -3.44
CA THR A 127 -8.76 -12.04 -2.52
C THR A 127 -8.19 -11.21 -1.38
N LYS A 128 -8.26 -9.87 -1.48
CA LYS A 128 -7.80 -8.92 -0.46
C LYS A 128 -8.82 -8.70 0.64
N LEU A 129 -10.08 -9.06 0.43
CA LEU A 129 -11.13 -8.88 1.42
C LEU A 129 -11.03 -9.94 2.52
N VAL A 130 -10.97 -9.50 3.77
CA VAL A 130 -10.90 -10.36 4.95
C VAL A 130 -11.94 -9.95 5.99
N SER A 131 -12.36 -10.89 6.83
CA SER A 131 -13.26 -10.58 7.95
C SER A 131 -12.52 -10.02 9.16
N ARG A 132 -11.20 -10.20 9.21
CA ARG A 132 -10.30 -9.67 10.23
C ARG A 132 -8.91 -9.53 9.64
N LEU A 133 -8.23 -8.44 9.98
CA LEU A 133 -6.83 -8.23 9.57
C LEU A 133 -5.89 -9.30 10.16
N GLY A 134 -4.80 -9.59 9.47
CA GLY A 134 -3.77 -10.57 9.82
C GLY A 134 -4.17 -12.02 9.60
N GLN A 135 -5.19 -12.29 8.77
CA GLN A 135 -5.68 -13.66 8.51
C GLN A 135 -4.90 -14.37 7.40
N THR A 136 -4.56 -13.65 6.33
CA THR A 136 -3.97 -14.19 5.09
C THR A 136 -2.63 -13.55 4.76
N ALA A 137 -2.35 -12.36 5.29
CA ALA A 137 -1.08 -11.64 5.14
C ALA A 137 -0.37 -11.46 6.48
N ALA A 138 0.96 -11.36 6.41
CA ALA A 138 1.76 -10.85 7.53
C ALA A 138 1.45 -9.37 7.74
N LEU A 139 1.50 -8.88 8.98
CA LEU A 139 1.63 -7.48 9.30
C LEU A 139 3.11 -7.09 9.20
N PRO A 140 3.53 -6.27 8.22
CA PRO A 140 4.90 -5.79 8.15
C PRO A 140 5.16 -4.71 9.21
N VAL A 141 6.31 -4.78 9.88
CA VAL A 141 6.81 -3.71 10.77
C VAL A 141 8.19 -3.29 10.30
N GLU A 142 8.32 -2.06 9.82
CA GLU A 142 9.61 -1.47 9.45
C GLU A 142 10.36 -1.07 10.73
N THR A 143 11.64 -1.44 10.82
CA THR A 143 12.48 -1.15 11.99
C THR A 143 13.90 -0.82 11.58
N VAL A 144 14.56 0.04 12.36
CA VAL A 144 15.97 0.34 12.16
C VAL A 144 16.82 -0.91 12.33
N SER A 145 17.84 -1.06 11.47
CA SER A 145 18.71 -2.25 11.45
C SER A 145 19.41 -2.53 12.78
N PHE A 146 19.71 -1.50 13.58
CA PHE A 146 20.31 -1.64 14.90
C PHE A 146 19.38 -2.31 15.93
N GLY A 147 18.06 -2.12 15.80
CA GLY A 147 17.05 -2.47 16.79
C GLY A 147 16.31 -3.79 16.56
N VAL A 148 16.71 -4.60 15.58
CA VAL A 148 15.94 -5.76 15.11
C VAL A 148 15.58 -6.74 16.23
N THR A 149 16.57 -7.19 17.02
CA THR A 149 16.35 -8.18 18.08
C THR A 149 15.44 -7.66 19.21
N PRO A 150 15.68 -6.48 19.82
CA PRO A 150 14.78 -5.99 20.87
C PRO A 150 13.37 -5.68 20.37
N VAL A 151 13.21 -5.17 19.14
CA VAL A 151 11.89 -4.92 18.53
C VAL A 151 11.17 -6.25 18.29
N ARG A 152 11.84 -7.24 17.70
CA ARG A 152 11.33 -8.61 17.52
C ARG A 152 10.80 -9.18 18.84
N ARG A 153 11.57 -9.11 19.93
CA ARG A 153 11.15 -9.66 21.23
C ARG A 153 9.88 -9.03 21.77
N GLN A 154 9.68 -7.73 21.55
CA GLN A 154 8.46 -7.04 21.97
C GLN A 154 7.26 -7.45 21.11
N LEU A 155 7.45 -7.59 19.80
CA LEU A 155 6.41 -8.09 18.89
C LEU A 155 6.01 -9.54 19.22
N GLU A 156 6.98 -10.41 19.53
CA GLU A 156 6.74 -11.78 19.98
C GLU A 156 5.97 -11.81 21.31
N ALA A 157 6.28 -10.90 22.24
CA ALA A 157 5.55 -10.77 23.49
C ALA A 157 4.09 -10.28 23.30
N MET A 158 3.79 -9.63 22.16
CA MET A 158 2.43 -9.26 21.75
C MET A 158 1.70 -10.42 21.04
N GLY A 159 2.30 -11.61 20.96
CA GLY A 159 1.70 -12.80 20.37
C GLY A 159 1.96 -12.99 18.87
N ALA A 160 2.84 -12.17 18.27
CA ALA A 160 3.23 -12.34 16.88
C ALA A 160 4.26 -13.46 16.70
N ILE A 161 4.12 -14.25 15.63
CA ILE A 161 5.23 -15.04 15.09
C ILE A 161 6.01 -14.13 14.15
N VAL A 162 7.27 -13.84 14.48
CA VAL A 162 8.04 -12.77 13.80
C VAL A 162 9.13 -13.35 12.91
N GLN A 163 9.17 -12.92 11.65
CA GLN A 163 10.20 -13.29 10.68
C GLN A 163 10.93 -12.04 10.18
N LEU A 164 12.26 -12.10 10.09
CA LEU A 164 13.00 -11.02 9.40
C LEU A 164 12.78 -11.22 7.91
N ARG A 165 12.25 -10.21 7.22
CA ARG A 165 11.95 -10.31 5.81
C ARG A 165 13.22 -10.59 5.01
N GLN A 166 13.14 -11.61 4.15
CA GLN A 166 14.19 -11.94 3.20
C GLN A 166 13.64 -11.96 1.78
N ARG A 167 14.47 -11.58 0.82
CA ARG A 167 14.23 -11.80 -0.62
C ARG A 167 15.47 -12.44 -1.20
N GLU A 168 15.27 -13.52 -1.98
CA GLU A 168 16.37 -14.25 -2.64
C GLU A 168 17.48 -14.69 -1.65
N GLY A 169 17.10 -15.08 -0.43
CA GLY A 169 18.02 -15.52 0.62
C GLY A 169 18.84 -14.40 1.29
N ARG A 170 18.51 -13.13 1.04
CA ARG A 170 19.15 -11.97 1.67
C ARG A 170 18.15 -11.16 2.47
N VAL A 171 18.61 -10.51 3.54
CA VAL A 171 17.78 -9.57 4.30
C VAL A 171 17.27 -8.47 3.38
N PHE A 172 15.96 -8.28 3.35
CA PHE A 172 15.34 -7.22 2.58
C PHE A 172 15.62 -5.87 3.24
N GLN A 173 16.08 -4.90 2.45
CA GLN A 173 16.22 -3.51 2.86
C GLN A 173 15.14 -2.65 2.19
N THR A 174 14.51 -1.78 2.95
CA THR A 174 13.53 -0.82 2.43
C THR A 174 14.23 0.30 1.66
N ASP A 175 13.46 1.08 0.89
CA ASP A 175 13.95 2.29 0.22
C ASP A 175 14.49 3.35 1.21
N ASN A 176 14.25 3.17 2.51
CA ASN A 176 14.73 4.03 3.59
C ASN A 176 15.88 3.38 4.38
N CYS A 177 16.49 2.33 3.84
CA CYS A 177 17.63 1.59 4.42
C CYS A 177 17.33 0.92 5.77
N ASN A 178 16.05 0.69 6.09
CA ASN A 178 15.61 -0.10 7.24
C ASN A 178 15.40 -1.56 6.84
N VAL A 179 14.98 -2.38 7.80
CA VAL A 179 14.55 -3.77 7.56
C VAL A 179 13.10 -3.96 7.99
N ILE A 180 12.49 -5.06 7.57
CA ILE A 180 11.10 -5.39 7.89
C ILE A 180 11.03 -6.67 8.72
N LEU A 181 10.25 -6.62 9.79
CA LEU A 181 9.79 -7.77 10.55
C LEU A 181 8.36 -8.12 10.13
N ASP A 182 8.20 -9.25 9.46
CA ASP A 182 6.89 -9.80 9.09
C ASP A 182 6.28 -10.51 10.30
N CYS A 183 5.14 -9.99 10.77
CA CYS A 183 4.46 -10.45 11.98
C CYS A 183 3.18 -11.21 11.62
N PHE A 184 3.09 -12.48 12.01
CA PHE A 184 1.92 -13.31 11.78
C PHE A 184 1.13 -13.53 13.07
N PHE A 185 -0.20 -13.42 12.99
CA PHE A 185 -1.11 -13.62 14.13
C PHE A 185 -2.04 -14.79 13.84
N ALA A 186 -1.91 -15.88 14.61
CA ALA A 186 -2.60 -17.15 14.31
C ALA A 186 -4.14 -17.05 14.25
N GLN A 187 -4.73 -16.06 14.92
CA GLN A 187 -6.18 -15.83 14.96
C GLN A 187 -6.58 -14.50 14.28
N GLY A 188 -5.68 -13.90 13.51
CA GLY A 188 -5.77 -12.51 13.08
C GLY A 188 -5.60 -11.52 14.24
N ILE A 189 -5.83 -10.25 13.93
CA ILE A 189 -5.64 -9.11 14.81
C ILE A 189 -7.01 -8.71 15.38
N GLU A 190 -7.18 -8.84 16.69
CA GLU A 190 -8.44 -8.53 17.36
C GLU A 190 -8.73 -7.04 17.45
N ASP A 191 -7.73 -6.26 17.82
CA ASP A 191 -7.82 -4.80 18.01
C ASP A 191 -6.68 -4.13 17.24
N PRO A 192 -6.88 -3.83 15.94
CA PRO A 192 -5.87 -3.20 15.10
C PRO A 192 -5.38 -1.86 15.65
N GLU A 193 -6.28 -1.03 16.17
CA GLU A 193 -5.98 0.28 16.74
C GLU A 193 -5.03 0.18 17.94
N ARG A 194 -5.34 -0.70 18.89
CA ARG A 194 -4.48 -0.93 20.06
C ARG A 194 -3.15 -1.56 19.68
N LEU A 195 -3.15 -2.52 18.75
CA LEU A 195 -1.92 -3.16 18.29
C LEU A 195 -1.00 -2.14 17.62
N ASP A 196 -1.54 -1.33 16.70
CA ASP A 196 -0.79 -0.29 16.00
C ASP A 196 -0.16 0.72 16.97
N ALA A 197 -0.95 1.22 17.93
CA ALA A 197 -0.46 2.13 18.96
C ALA A 197 0.65 1.50 19.82
N SER A 198 0.52 0.21 20.15
CA SER A 198 1.51 -0.53 20.93
C SER A 198 2.82 -0.71 20.16
N ILE A 199 2.75 -1.05 18.87
CA ILE A 199 3.94 -1.23 18.02
C ILE A 199 4.64 0.11 17.79
N ARG A 200 3.90 1.19 17.50
CA ARG A 200 4.46 2.54 17.35
C ARG A 200 5.14 3.06 18.62
N GLY A 201 4.77 2.54 19.79
CA GLY A 201 5.44 2.84 21.06
C GLY A 201 6.80 2.14 21.25
N ILE A 202 7.16 1.17 20.40
CA ILE A 202 8.42 0.44 20.50
C ILE A 202 9.57 1.30 19.97
N VAL A 203 10.55 1.62 20.81
CA VAL A 203 11.78 2.31 20.38
C VAL A 203 12.52 1.45 19.35
N GLY A 204 12.70 2.02 18.16
CA GLY A 204 13.34 1.37 17.01
C GLY A 204 12.37 0.81 15.97
N ALA A 205 11.08 0.69 16.30
CA ALA A 205 10.05 0.56 15.28
C ALA A 205 9.91 1.91 14.55
N VAL A 206 9.83 1.85 13.23
CA VAL A 206 9.72 3.04 12.37
C VAL A 206 8.27 3.22 11.97
N GLU A 207 7.64 2.18 11.43
CA GLU A 207 6.22 2.20 11.03
C GLU A 207 5.66 0.78 10.88
N THR A 208 4.34 0.66 10.87
CA THR A 208 3.59 -0.59 10.74
C THR A 208 2.82 -0.64 9.41
N GLY A 209 2.48 -1.83 8.95
CA GLY A 209 1.58 -2.03 7.82
C GLY A 209 0.11 -1.78 8.12
N LEU A 210 -0.28 -1.36 9.33
CA LEU A 210 -1.67 -1.04 9.67
C LEU A 210 -2.02 0.37 9.16
N PHE A 211 -2.92 0.44 8.19
CA PHE A 211 -3.44 1.70 7.66
C PHE A 211 -4.87 1.84 8.17
N LEU A 212 -5.00 2.57 9.28
CA LEU A 212 -6.23 2.67 10.05
C LEU A 212 -6.86 4.04 9.83
N GLN A 213 -8.17 4.07 9.57
CA GLN A 213 -8.95 5.29 9.41
C GLN A 213 -8.54 6.21 8.23
N MET A 214 -7.62 5.79 7.35
CA MET A 214 -7.14 6.60 6.21
C MET A 214 -7.99 6.44 4.94
N THR A 215 -8.54 5.25 4.71
CA THR A 215 -9.25 4.91 3.48
C THR A 215 -10.61 5.62 3.38
N GLU A 216 -10.83 6.32 2.27
CA GLU A 216 -12.16 6.86 1.88
C GLU A 216 -12.98 5.77 1.19
N ARG A 217 -12.35 5.06 0.25
CA ARG A 217 -13.01 4.13 -0.67
C ARG A 217 -12.09 2.98 -1.04
N ALA A 218 -12.65 1.80 -1.25
CA ALA A 218 -11.97 0.67 -1.87
C ALA A 218 -12.67 0.27 -3.17
N ILE A 219 -11.90 0.08 -4.24
CA ILE A 219 -12.36 -0.38 -5.55
C ILE A 219 -11.82 -1.78 -5.77
N ILE A 220 -12.72 -2.76 -5.78
CA ILE A 220 -12.39 -4.18 -5.77
C ILE A 220 -12.85 -4.83 -7.06
N GLY A 221 -11.93 -5.42 -7.81
CA GLY A 221 -12.25 -6.26 -8.97
C GLY A 221 -12.54 -7.71 -8.55
N GLY A 222 -13.50 -8.35 -9.20
CA GLY A 222 -13.79 -9.77 -9.01
C GLY A 222 -14.63 -10.35 -10.15
N GLU A 223 -14.99 -11.63 -10.02
CA GLU A 223 -15.78 -12.37 -11.01
C GLU A 223 -17.08 -11.68 -11.43
N ARG A 224 -17.72 -10.97 -10.49
CA ARG A 224 -19.00 -10.27 -10.72
C ARG A 224 -18.85 -8.82 -11.20
N GLY A 225 -17.62 -8.39 -11.52
CA GLY A 225 -17.32 -7.02 -11.90
C GLY A 225 -16.64 -6.23 -10.79
N LEU A 226 -16.87 -4.91 -10.79
CA LEU A 226 -16.34 -3.99 -9.79
C LEU A 226 -17.28 -3.88 -8.59
N GLN A 227 -16.72 -3.93 -7.39
CA GLN A 227 -17.37 -3.58 -6.14
C GLN A 227 -16.69 -2.34 -5.57
N ILE A 228 -17.49 -1.31 -5.26
CA ILE A 228 -17.01 -0.08 -4.64
C ILE A 228 -17.52 -0.07 -3.20
N LEU A 229 -16.59 0.01 -2.25
CA LEU A 229 -16.85 0.13 -0.82
C LEU A 229 -16.47 1.55 -0.39
N SER A 230 -17.28 2.19 0.45
CA SER A 230 -16.99 3.50 1.03
C SER A 230 -17.41 3.54 2.50
N LYS A 231 -16.80 4.44 3.26
CA LYS A 231 -17.31 4.81 4.60
C LYS A 231 -18.63 5.56 4.50
#